data_AF-A0A2C9KSB2-F1
#
_entry.id   AF-A0A2C9KSB2-F1
#
_cell.length_a   1.000
_cell.length_b   1.000
_cell.length_c   1.000
_cell.angle_alpha   90.00
_cell.angle_beta   90.00
_cell.angle_gamma   90.00
#
_symmetry.space_group_name_H-M   'P 1'
#
loop_
_entity.id
_entity.type
_entity.pdbx_description
1 polymer ?
#
loop_
_entity_poly.entity_id
_entity_poly.type
_entity_poly.pdbx_seq_one_letter_code
_entity_poly.pdbx_strand_id
1 'polypeptide(L)'
;MNIFPVFYPWIMELHYFILICGCFFVCILNGVKSSTVHVNFSSTDLNDKKLPDDISVTIAIGANTSTELQLSRVEHINSTIPVYTIDSDQDGLHVRRENIKNDENVAFYQDLDNDAIIQLALTIGSDNHSHKFKIQRGEFQQDDVRYSIKPSTRSKRETSQSDDSYEVTPVVTPIRATDFGFLTPDNISSTLMKEYDLDLEDLHGDRLERSKRQSISTYYIDVSAFVDFNRYSISRRLKSDEEFLKAIQQYYAFIFTGIDLIYQNFPAENLRLRVRLSKVVVFKVVT
;
A
#
# COMPACT_ATOMS: atom_id res chain seq x y z
N MET A 1 16.75 72.20 -7.75
CA MET A 1 15.63 71.55 -8.46
C MET A 1 15.79 70.05 -8.29
N ASN A 2 15.12 69.47 -7.30
CA ASN A 2 15.08 68.02 -7.07
C ASN A 2 13.66 67.56 -7.36
N ILE A 3 13.48 66.87 -8.49
CA ILE A 3 12.23 66.24 -8.89
C ILE A 3 12.38 64.76 -8.49
N PHE A 4 11.84 64.39 -7.32
CA PHE A 4 11.67 62.99 -6.95
C PHE A 4 10.30 62.50 -7.42
N PRO A 5 10.20 61.36 -8.12
CA PRO A 5 8.92 60.81 -8.50
C PRO A 5 8.28 60.09 -7.31
N VAL A 6 7.03 60.46 -7.01
CA VAL A 6 6.16 59.76 -6.07
C VAL A 6 5.71 58.46 -6.74
N PHE A 7 6.32 57.34 -6.35
CA PHE A 7 5.96 56.01 -6.84
C PHE A 7 4.68 55.51 -6.14
N TYR A 8 3.72 55.04 -6.94
CA TYR A 8 2.39 54.62 -6.52
C TYR A 8 2.40 53.21 -5.89
N PRO A 9 2.06 53.04 -4.60
CA PRO A 9 2.00 51.72 -3.94
C PRO A 9 0.84 50.81 -4.42
N TRP A 10 -0.11 51.36 -5.17
CA TRP A 10 -1.33 50.68 -5.58
C TRP A 10 -1.13 49.66 -6.72
N ILE A 11 -0.06 49.77 -7.50
CA ILE A 11 0.22 48.85 -8.62
C ILE A 11 0.74 47.50 -8.09
N MET A 12 1.40 47.46 -6.94
CA MET A 12 1.96 46.23 -6.38
C MET A 12 0.90 45.28 -5.80
N GLU A 13 -0.19 45.82 -5.25
CA GLU A 13 -1.27 44.99 -4.68
C GLU A 13 -2.10 44.28 -5.77
N LEU A 14 -2.29 44.92 -6.92
CA LEU A 14 -3.03 44.32 -8.04
C LEU A 14 -2.28 43.12 -8.65
N HIS A 15 -0.95 43.20 -8.75
CA HIS A 15 -0.12 42.09 -9.24
C HIS A 15 -0.13 40.89 -8.29
N TYR A 16 -0.10 41.11 -6.98
CA TYR A 16 -0.20 40.03 -6.00
C TYR A 16 -1.58 39.33 -6.06
N PHE A 17 -2.66 40.09 -6.22
CA PHE A 17 -4.01 39.53 -6.30
C PHE A 17 -4.20 38.68 -7.56
N ILE A 18 -3.68 39.11 -8.71
CA ILE A 18 -3.74 38.35 -9.98
C ILE A 18 -2.91 37.07 -9.88
N LEU A 19 -1.74 37.11 -9.23
CA LEU A 19 -0.88 35.94 -9.07
C LEU A 19 -1.49 34.89 -8.12
N ILE A 20 -2.11 35.34 -7.02
CA ILE A 20 -2.83 34.47 -6.08
C ILE A 20 -4.10 33.88 -6.73
N CYS A 21 -4.89 34.68 -7.45
CA CYS A 21 -6.07 34.16 -8.19
C CYS A 21 -5.67 33.21 -9.31
N GLY A 22 -4.57 33.48 -10.03
CA GLY A 22 -4.03 32.60 -11.07
C GLY A 22 -3.59 31.24 -10.52
N CYS A 23 -2.86 31.22 -9.39
CA CYS A 23 -2.49 29.96 -8.73
C CYS A 23 -3.72 29.19 -8.24
N PHE A 24 -4.72 29.87 -7.68
CA PHE A 24 -5.95 29.22 -7.24
C PHE A 24 -6.75 28.64 -8.43
N PHE A 25 -6.78 29.34 -9.57
CA PHE A 25 -7.48 28.89 -10.77
C PHE A 25 -6.77 27.70 -11.44
N VAL A 26 -5.44 27.65 -11.44
CA VAL A 26 -4.67 26.49 -11.91
C VAL A 26 -4.89 25.27 -11.01
N CYS A 27 -5.04 25.46 -9.69
CA CYS A 27 -5.37 24.36 -8.79
C CYS A 27 -6.80 23.81 -8.98
N ILE A 28 -7.76 24.65 -9.37
CA ILE A 28 -9.16 24.22 -9.56
C ILE A 28 -9.40 23.56 -10.94
N LEU A 29 -8.61 23.91 -11.96
CA LEU A 29 -8.77 23.34 -13.31
C LEU A 29 -8.22 21.92 -13.49
N ASN A 30 -7.50 21.37 -12.51
CA ASN A 30 -7.24 19.93 -12.44
C ASN A 30 -8.48 19.20 -11.87
N GLY A 31 -9.63 19.45 -12.50
CA GLY A 31 -10.87 18.74 -12.24
C GLY A 31 -10.61 17.26 -12.41
N VAL A 32 -10.76 16.52 -11.30
CA VAL A 32 -10.58 15.07 -11.22
C VAL A 32 -11.46 14.43 -12.29
N LYS A 33 -10.86 14.05 -13.43
CA LYS A 33 -11.53 13.31 -14.47
C LYS A 33 -11.71 11.89 -13.94
N SER A 34 -12.91 11.58 -13.48
CA SER A 34 -13.31 10.20 -13.20
C SER A 34 -13.07 9.38 -14.46
N SER A 35 -12.06 8.53 -14.41
CA SER A 35 -11.70 7.63 -15.51
C SER A 35 -12.33 6.28 -15.27
N THR A 36 -13.03 5.75 -16.27
CA THR A 36 -13.64 4.43 -16.23
C THR A 36 -12.57 3.38 -16.52
N VAL A 37 -12.28 2.54 -15.53
CA VAL A 37 -11.34 1.42 -15.70
C VAL A 37 -12.09 0.19 -16.16
N HIS A 38 -11.56 -0.45 -17.21
CA HIS A 38 -11.93 -1.80 -17.60
C HIS A 38 -10.87 -2.76 -17.10
N VAL A 39 -11.18 -3.47 -16.01
CA VAL A 39 -10.27 -4.49 -15.48
C VAL A 39 -10.54 -5.80 -16.21
N ASN A 40 -9.66 -6.13 -17.15
CA ASN A 40 -9.64 -7.45 -17.77
C ASN A 40 -8.68 -8.33 -16.99
N PHE A 41 -9.16 -9.46 -16.49
CA PHE A 41 -8.32 -10.48 -15.86
C PHE A 41 -8.00 -11.54 -16.91
N SER A 42 -6.75 -11.61 -17.36
CA SER A 42 -6.25 -12.80 -18.05
C SER A 42 -5.61 -13.71 -17.01
N SER A 43 -6.31 -14.76 -16.60
CA SER A 43 -5.72 -15.87 -15.85
C SER A 43 -5.97 -17.17 -16.60
N THR A 44 -4.97 -18.03 -16.68
CA THR A 44 -5.10 -19.36 -17.27
C THR A 44 -5.90 -20.33 -16.38
N ASP A 45 -6.09 -19.97 -15.10
CA ASP A 45 -6.57 -20.88 -14.04
C ASP A 45 -7.94 -20.47 -13.47
N LEU A 46 -8.78 -19.79 -14.27
CA LEU A 46 -10.11 -19.29 -13.87
C LEU A 46 -11.13 -20.39 -13.52
N ASN A 47 -10.80 -21.66 -13.77
CA ASN A 47 -11.68 -22.80 -13.51
C ASN A 47 -11.64 -23.28 -12.06
N ASP A 48 -10.56 -22.97 -11.34
CA ASP A 48 -10.43 -23.33 -9.94
C ASP A 48 -11.03 -22.19 -9.10
N LYS A 49 -11.85 -22.54 -8.11
CA LYS A 49 -12.51 -21.60 -7.18
C LYS A 49 -11.50 -20.93 -6.22
N LYS A 50 -10.35 -20.52 -6.74
CA LYS A 50 -9.16 -20.07 -6.03
C LYS A 50 -8.66 -18.78 -6.66
N LEU A 51 -7.96 -17.99 -5.86
CA LEU A 51 -7.25 -16.81 -6.34
C LEU A 51 -6.01 -17.26 -7.11
N PRO A 52 -5.79 -16.75 -8.34
CA PRO A 52 -4.63 -17.10 -9.15
C PRO A 52 -3.35 -16.51 -8.56
N ASP A 53 -2.19 -17.09 -8.89
CA ASP A 53 -0.91 -16.57 -8.40
C ASP A 53 -0.43 -15.36 -9.21
N ASP A 54 -0.76 -15.31 -10.50
CA ASP A 54 -0.46 -14.18 -11.39
C ASP A 54 -1.72 -13.70 -12.11
N ILE A 55 -1.84 -12.37 -12.25
CA ILE A 55 -2.91 -11.71 -13.01
C ILE A 55 -2.34 -10.55 -13.82
N SER A 56 -2.91 -10.32 -15.00
CA SER A 56 -2.69 -9.06 -15.72
C SER A 56 -3.91 -8.17 -15.55
N VAL A 57 -3.68 -6.89 -15.29
CA VAL A 57 -4.74 -5.89 -15.13
C VAL A 57 -4.43 -4.70 -16.02
N THR A 58 -5.26 -4.47 -17.04
CA THR A 58 -5.19 -3.26 -17.85
C THR A 58 -6.00 -2.15 -17.22
N ILE A 59 -5.42 -0.96 -17.06
CA ILE A 59 -6.09 0.23 -16.54
C ILE A 59 -6.06 1.31 -17.61
N ALA A 60 -7.23 1.71 -18.11
CA ALA A 60 -7.37 2.84 -19.02
C ALA A 60 -7.74 4.11 -18.24
N ILE A 61 -6.91 5.14 -18.35
CA ILE A 61 -7.14 6.48 -17.80
C ILE A 61 -7.39 7.42 -18.97
N GLY A 62 -8.54 8.10 -19.03
CA GLY A 62 -8.87 8.96 -20.17
C GLY A 62 -8.97 8.23 -21.52
N ALA A 63 -8.73 8.95 -22.62
CA ALA A 63 -8.99 8.45 -23.98
C ALA A 63 -7.82 7.65 -24.59
N ASN A 64 -6.58 7.94 -24.20
CA ASN A 64 -5.39 7.48 -24.94
C ASN A 64 -4.31 6.85 -24.05
N THR A 65 -4.50 6.80 -22.73
CA THR A 65 -3.49 6.27 -21.80
C THR A 65 -4.00 5.01 -21.15
N SER A 66 -3.30 3.90 -21.35
CA SER A 66 -3.56 2.63 -20.68
C SER A 66 -2.26 2.06 -20.13
N THR A 67 -2.30 1.56 -18.90
CA THR A 67 -1.19 0.83 -18.27
C THR A 67 -1.60 -0.60 -18.08
N GLU A 68 -0.74 -1.53 -18.45
CA GLU A 68 -0.91 -2.95 -18.15
C GLU A 68 -0.04 -3.30 -16.93
N LEU A 69 -0.67 -3.80 -15.88
CA LEU A 69 -0.02 -4.22 -14.65
C LEU A 69 0.15 -5.74 -14.68
N GLN A 70 1.38 -6.22 -14.46
CA GLN A 70 1.71 -7.64 -14.30
C GLN A 70 1.86 -7.94 -12.82
N LEU A 71 0.80 -8.48 -12.24
CA LEU A 71 0.63 -8.57 -10.79
C LEU A 71 0.85 -10.00 -10.31
N SER A 72 1.82 -10.18 -9.43
CA SER A 72 2.10 -11.46 -8.77
C SER A 72 1.67 -11.44 -7.31
N ARG A 73 1.10 -12.56 -6.85
CA ARG A 73 0.57 -12.72 -5.49
C ARG A 73 1.70 -12.70 -4.45
N VAL A 74 1.46 -12.01 -3.35
CA VAL A 74 2.40 -11.95 -2.23
C VAL A 74 2.07 -13.02 -1.19
N GLU A 75 2.76 -14.16 -1.24
CA GLU A 75 2.42 -15.33 -0.41
C GLU A 75 2.52 -15.10 1.10
N HIS A 76 3.53 -14.34 1.52
CA HIS A 76 3.86 -14.16 2.95
C HIS A 76 3.02 -13.04 3.61
N ILE A 77 2.20 -12.33 2.85
CA ILE A 77 1.24 -11.34 3.35
C ILE A 77 -0.15 -11.83 2.98
N ASN A 78 -0.88 -12.34 3.96
CA ASN A 78 -2.20 -12.94 3.74
C ASN A 78 -3.19 -12.57 4.85
N SER A 79 -4.46 -12.92 4.63
CA SER A 79 -5.55 -12.67 5.58
C SER A 79 -5.49 -13.54 6.86
N THR A 80 -4.39 -14.27 7.10
CA THR A 80 -4.23 -15.15 8.27
C THR A 80 -3.31 -14.56 9.36
N ILE A 81 -2.82 -13.34 9.16
CA ILE A 81 -1.98 -12.62 10.13
C ILE A 81 -2.67 -12.60 11.50
N PRO A 82 -2.03 -13.07 12.58
CA PRO A 82 -2.67 -13.14 13.89
C PRO A 82 -3.00 -11.73 14.41
N VAL A 83 -4.22 -11.58 14.90
CA VAL A 83 -4.68 -10.36 15.56
C VAL A 83 -4.81 -10.62 17.05
N TYR A 84 -4.22 -9.74 17.84
CA TYR A 84 -4.32 -9.74 19.29
C TYR A 84 -5.12 -8.52 19.73
N THR A 85 -5.88 -8.69 20.79
CA THR A 85 -6.56 -7.59 21.46
C THR A 85 -6.03 -7.47 22.86
N ILE A 86 -5.86 -6.22 23.29
CA ILE A 86 -5.44 -5.87 24.63
C ILE A 86 -6.60 -5.13 25.26
N ASP A 87 -7.18 -5.70 26.29
CA ASP A 87 -8.21 -5.10 27.11
C ASP A 87 -7.77 -4.84 28.53
N SER A 88 -8.34 -3.82 29.15
CA SER A 88 -8.15 -3.53 30.58
C SER A 88 -9.52 -3.54 31.22
N ASP A 89 -9.68 -4.32 32.29
CA ASP A 89 -10.88 -4.33 33.14
C ASP A 89 -10.48 -4.20 34.63
N GLN A 90 -11.38 -4.55 35.55
CA GLN A 90 -11.13 -4.48 37.00
C GLN A 90 -10.06 -5.50 37.47
N ASP A 91 -9.87 -6.60 36.73
CA ASP A 91 -8.93 -7.67 37.05
C ASP A 91 -7.54 -7.44 36.44
N GLY A 92 -7.42 -6.47 35.53
CA GLY A 92 -6.15 -5.95 35.03
C GLY A 92 -6.08 -5.92 33.50
N LEU A 93 -4.86 -6.10 32.97
CA LEU A 93 -4.60 -6.12 31.53
C LEU A 93 -4.72 -7.55 31.00
N HIS A 94 -5.62 -7.75 30.05
CA HIS A 94 -5.86 -9.02 29.38
C HIS A 94 -5.38 -8.93 27.92
N VAL A 95 -4.67 -9.97 27.48
CA VAL A 95 -4.24 -10.11 26.09
C VAL A 95 -4.89 -11.35 25.51
N ARG A 96 -5.65 -11.19 24.42
CA ARG A 96 -6.38 -12.28 23.76
C ARG A 96 -5.98 -12.38 22.31
N ARG A 97 -5.77 -13.61 21.83
CA ARG A 97 -5.63 -13.88 20.40
C ARG A 97 -7.02 -14.05 19.81
N GLU A 98 -7.37 -13.22 18.84
CA GLU A 98 -8.68 -13.26 18.21
C GLU A 98 -8.72 -14.35 17.14
N ASN A 99 -9.81 -15.11 17.12
CA ASN A 99 -10.06 -16.13 16.10
C ASN A 99 -10.86 -15.51 14.94
N ILE A 100 -10.14 -14.83 14.04
CA ILE A 100 -10.74 -14.24 12.85
C ILE A 100 -10.81 -15.31 11.78
N LYS A 101 -11.98 -15.49 11.17
CA LYS A 101 -12.13 -16.40 10.03
C LYS A 101 -11.26 -15.92 8.88
N ASN A 102 -10.33 -16.76 8.46
CA ASN A 102 -9.48 -16.52 7.29
C ASN A 102 -10.37 -16.22 6.09
N ASP A 103 -10.02 -15.17 5.36
CA ASP A 103 -10.68 -14.83 4.11
C ASP A 103 -9.85 -15.38 2.95
N GLU A 104 -10.07 -16.66 2.64
CA GLU A 104 -9.42 -17.32 1.49
C GLU A 104 -9.81 -16.68 0.16
N ASN A 105 -10.87 -15.85 0.17
CA ASN A 105 -11.34 -15.10 -0.98
C ASN A 105 -10.66 -13.73 -1.10
N VAL A 106 -9.62 -13.41 -0.32
CA VAL A 106 -8.87 -12.15 -0.45
C VAL A 106 -7.37 -12.42 -0.58
N ALA A 107 -6.72 -11.79 -1.56
CA ALA A 107 -5.28 -11.81 -1.74
C ALA A 107 -4.73 -10.44 -2.12
N PHE A 108 -3.42 -10.30 -1.93
CA PHE A 108 -2.66 -9.09 -2.22
C PHE A 108 -1.65 -9.40 -3.31
N TYR A 109 -1.58 -8.52 -4.30
CA TYR A 109 -0.71 -8.65 -5.46
C TYR A 109 0.17 -7.42 -5.59
N GLN A 110 1.33 -7.59 -6.22
CA GLN A 110 2.29 -6.54 -6.47
C GLN A 110 2.81 -6.60 -7.91
N ASP A 111 3.14 -5.44 -8.47
CA ASP A 111 3.89 -5.28 -9.72
C ASP A 111 5.08 -4.37 -9.42
N LEU A 112 6.29 -4.91 -9.54
CA LEU A 112 7.52 -4.20 -9.19
C LEU A 112 7.87 -3.12 -10.22
N ASP A 113 7.50 -3.33 -11.49
CA ASP A 113 7.87 -2.43 -12.59
C ASP A 113 6.99 -1.17 -12.60
N ASN A 114 5.73 -1.31 -12.18
CA ASN A 114 4.74 -0.22 -12.13
C ASN A 114 4.47 0.32 -10.71
N ASP A 115 5.29 -0.06 -9.73
CA ASP A 115 5.10 0.24 -8.30
C ASP A 115 3.64 0.02 -7.85
N ALA A 116 3.04 -1.10 -8.26
CA ALA A 116 1.62 -1.35 -8.04
C ALA A 116 1.37 -2.33 -6.90
N ILE A 117 0.32 -2.08 -6.13
CA ILE A 117 -0.25 -2.99 -5.15
C ILE A 117 -1.76 -3.09 -5.36
N ILE A 118 -2.30 -4.31 -5.40
CA ILE A 118 -3.74 -4.54 -5.58
C ILE A 118 -4.24 -5.56 -4.55
N GLN A 119 -5.32 -5.20 -3.86
CA GLN A 119 -6.12 -6.14 -3.07
C GLN A 119 -7.26 -6.66 -3.91
N LEU A 120 -7.25 -7.96 -4.18
CA LEU A 120 -8.26 -8.66 -4.97
C LEU A 120 -9.15 -9.49 -4.06
N ALA A 121 -10.44 -9.53 -4.37
CA ALA A 121 -11.39 -10.43 -3.74
C ALA A 121 -12.12 -11.31 -4.75
N LEU A 122 -12.27 -12.59 -4.41
CA LEU A 122 -13.11 -13.54 -5.12
C LEU A 122 -14.56 -13.36 -4.65
N THR A 123 -15.46 -13.03 -5.57
CA THR A 123 -16.89 -12.87 -5.31
C THR A 123 -17.68 -13.92 -6.10
N ILE A 124 -18.87 -14.25 -5.59
CA ILE A 124 -19.82 -15.12 -6.30
C ILE A 124 -20.69 -14.21 -7.17
N GLY A 125 -20.70 -14.48 -8.47
CA GLY A 125 -21.51 -13.77 -9.46
C GLY A 125 -23.01 -14.00 -9.26
N SER A 126 -23.83 -13.17 -9.88
CA SER A 126 -25.30 -13.20 -9.73
C SER A 126 -25.96 -14.50 -10.19
N ASP A 127 -25.26 -15.30 -11.00
CA ASP A 127 -25.72 -16.62 -11.44
C ASP A 127 -25.37 -17.74 -10.45
N ASN A 128 -24.78 -17.43 -9.29
CA ASN A 128 -24.32 -18.36 -8.23
C ASN A 128 -23.32 -19.45 -8.71
N HIS A 129 -22.89 -19.39 -9.97
CA HIS A 129 -22.02 -20.39 -10.59
C HIS A 129 -20.77 -19.76 -11.22
N SER A 130 -20.78 -18.46 -11.52
CA SER A 130 -19.57 -17.74 -11.94
C SER A 130 -18.85 -17.17 -10.73
N HIS A 131 -17.55 -17.44 -10.64
CA HIS A 131 -16.67 -16.69 -9.75
C HIS A 131 -16.18 -15.44 -10.49
N LYS A 132 -16.16 -14.31 -9.79
CA LYS A 132 -15.66 -13.04 -10.33
C LYS A 132 -14.60 -12.48 -9.42
N PHE A 133 -13.60 -11.84 -10.02
CA PHE A 133 -12.57 -11.13 -9.28
C PHE A 133 -12.94 -9.66 -9.20
N LYS A 134 -12.83 -9.09 -8.00
CA LYS A 134 -13.12 -7.69 -7.74
C LYS A 134 -11.94 -7.04 -7.05
N ILE A 135 -11.47 -5.92 -7.60
CA ILE A 135 -10.48 -5.09 -6.93
C ILE A 135 -11.17 -4.41 -5.74
N GLN A 136 -10.72 -4.66 -4.53
CA GLN A 136 -11.23 -3.96 -3.34
C GLN A 136 -10.55 -2.60 -3.17
N ARG A 137 -9.27 -2.53 -3.51
CA ARG A 137 -8.44 -1.32 -3.54
C ARG A 137 -7.14 -1.62 -4.27
N GLY A 138 -6.48 -0.58 -4.76
CA GLY A 138 -5.12 -0.66 -5.25
C GLY A 138 -4.49 0.71 -5.37
N GLU A 139 -3.17 0.71 -5.52
CA GLU A 139 -2.36 1.86 -5.86
C GLU A 139 -1.36 1.44 -6.95
N PHE A 140 -1.02 2.34 -7.87
CA PHE A 140 -0.02 2.10 -8.92
C PHE A 140 0.58 3.41 -9.40
N GLN A 141 1.72 3.35 -10.07
CA GLN A 141 2.39 4.49 -10.66
C GLN A 141 2.25 4.47 -12.19
N GLN A 142 1.94 5.63 -12.77
CA GLN A 142 1.94 5.85 -14.21
C GLN A 142 2.38 7.28 -14.49
N ASP A 143 3.35 7.46 -15.39
CA ASP A 143 3.87 8.78 -15.78
C ASP A 143 4.29 9.65 -14.57
N ASP A 144 4.96 9.05 -13.58
CA ASP A 144 5.38 9.69 -12.31
C ASP A 144 4.22 10.19 -11.42
N VAL A 145 2.98 9.82 -11.75
CA VAL A 145 1.80 10.10 -10.96
C VAL A 145 1.33 8.80 -10.31
N ARG A 146 1.14 8.84 -8.98
CA ARG A 146 0.52 7.74 -8.26
C ARG A 146 -0.99 7.83 -8.36
N TYR A 147 -1.63 6.72 -8.64
CA TYR A 147 -3.07 6.60 -8.73
C TYR A 147 -3.59 5.62 -7.69
N SER A 148 -4.78 5.90 -7.17
CA SER A 148 -5.55 4.97 -6.35
C SER A 148 -6.73 4.47 -7.15
N ILE A 149 -6.96 3.15 -7.12
CA ILE A 149 -8.11 2.49 -7.72
C ILE A 149 -8.99 1.89 -6.62
N LYS A 150 -10.30 2.11 -6.72
CA LYS A 150 -11.30 1.55 -5.79
C LYS A 150 -12.63 1.32 -6.51
N PRO A 151 -13.50 0.41 -6.03
CA PRO A 151 -14.84 0.28 -6.57
C PRO A 151 -15.60 1.60 -6.57
N SER A 152 -16.26 1.92 -7.68
CA SER A 152 -17.15 3.07 -7.77
C SER A 152 -18.36 2.85 -6.86
N THR A 153 -18.69 3.85 -6.04
CA THR A 153 -19.91 3.84 -5.23
C THR A 153 -21.13 4.30 -6.02
N ARG A 154 -20.93 4.90 -7.20
CA ARG A 154 -21.99 5.46 -8.03
C ARG A 154 -22.60 4.36 -8.90
N SER A 155 -23.79 3.89 -8.50
CA SER A 155 -24.63 3.09 -9.39
C SER A 155 -25.05 3.97 -10.57
N LYS A 156 -24.51 3.70 -11.77
CA LYS A 156 -25.04 4.28 -13.00
C LYS A 156 -26.44 3.69 -13.20
N ARG A 157 -27.46 4.54 -13.16
CA ARG A 157 -28.78 4.21 -13.68
C ARG A 157 -28.65 4.17 -15.21
N GLU A 158 -28.30 3.02 -15.78
CA GLU A 158 -28.71 2.55 -17.12
C GLU A 158 -27.86 1.38 -17.64
N THR A 159 -28.58 0.37 -18.18
CA THR A 159 -28.19 -0.77 -19.04
C THR A 159 -27.28 -1.90 -18.48
N SER A 160 -27.94 -2.90 -17.90
CA SER A 160 -27.85 -4.37 -18.14
C SER A 160 -26.54 -5.12 -18.39
N GLN A 161 -25.35 -4.56 -18.17
CA GLN A 161 -24.13 -5.37 -18.00
C GLN A 161 -23.58 -5.19 -16.59
N SER A 162 -23.09 -6.28 -16.00
CA SER A 162 -22.60 -6.32 -14.62
C SER A 162 -21.31 -5.51 -14.51
N ASP A 163 -21.43 -4.19 -14.42
CA ASP A 163 -20.31 -3.26 -14.45
C ASP A 163 -19.68 -3.15 -13.06
N ASP A 164 -18.65 -3.97 -12.82
CA ASP A 164 -17.63 -3.65 -11.84
C ASP A 164 -16.89 -2.39 -12.31
N SER A 165 -17.50 -1.23 -12.06
CA SER A 165 -16.92 0.07 -12.35
C SER A 165 -15.99 0.48 -11.23
N TYR A 166 -14.83 1.02 -11.60
CA TYR A 166 -13.83 1.51 -10.65
C TYR A 166 -13.61 3.01 -10.84
N GLU A 167 -13.33 3.67 -9.73
CA GLU A 167 -12.89 5.05 -9.67
C GLU A 167 -11.37 5.07 -9.55
N VAL A 168 -10.71 5.77 -10.48
CA VAL A 168 -9.27 6.06 -10.40
C VAL A 168 -9.07 7.53 -10.11
N THR A 169 -8.34 7.80 -9.04
CA THR A 169 -8.02 9.16 -8.60
C THR A 169 -6.52 9.32 -8.41
N PRO A 170 -5.92 10.42 -8.88
CA PRO A 170 -4.53 10.71 -8.55
C PRO A 170 -4.38 10.88 -7.03
N VAL A 171 -3.35 10.25 -6.48
CA VAL A 171 -2.98 10.33 -5.07
C VAL A 171 -2.10 11.57 -4.91
N VAL A 172 -2.67 12.63 -4.33
CA VAL A 172 -1.99 13.95 -4.23
C VAL A 172 -0.90 13.95 -3.16
N THR A 173 -0.73 12.89 -2.35
CA THR A 173 0.40 12.83 -1.42
C THR A 173 1.70 12.61 -2.17
N PRO A 174 2.62 13.60 -2.19
CA PRO A 174 3.96 13.36 -2.68
C PRO A 174 4.64 12.46 -1.66
N ILE A 175 4.75 11.16 -1.92
CA ILE A 175 5.87 10.40 -1.34
C ILE A 175 7.10 10.82 -2.15
N ARG A 176 7.56 12.05 -1.95
CA ARG A 176 8.86 12.43 -2.47
C ARG A 176 9.87 11.50 -1.81
N ALA A 177 10.65 10.82 -2.63
CA ALA A 177 11.82 10.02 -2.27
C ALA A 177 12.90 10.80 -1.47
N THR A 178 12.63 12.02 -1.02
CA THR A 178 13.57 12.89 -0.32
C THR A 178 13.72 12.56 1.17
N ASP A 179 12.84 11.78 1.80
CA ASP A 179 12.99 11.39 3.21
C ASP A 179 13.64 10.00 3.43
N PHE A 180 13.97 9.28 2.35
CA PHE A 180 14.80 8.07 2.44
C PHE A 180 16.30 8.36 2.41
N GLY A 181 16.72 9.63 2.52
CA GLY A 181 18.15 10.00 2.65
C GLY A 181 18.85 9.35 3.85
N PHE A 182 18.09 8.83 4.82
CA PHE A 182 18.60 8.04 5.93
C PHE A 182 18.85 6.55 5.60
N LEU A 183 18.34 6.04 4.48
CA LEU A 183 18.52 4.65 4.01
C LEU A 183 19.51 4.55 2.85
N THR A 184 20.45 5.50 2.71
CA THR A 184 21.57 5.29 1.79
C THR A 184 22.43 4.12 2.28
N PRO A 185 22.87 3.21 1.38
CA PRO A 185 23.68 2.03 1.74
C PRO A 185 24.86 2.35 2.66
N ASP A 186 25.47 3.52 2.49
CA ASP A 186 26.61 4.02 3.26
C ASP A 186 26.33 4.18 4.77
N ASN A 187 25.07 4.44 5.16
CA ASN A 187 24.68 4.63 6.56
C ASN A 187 24.28 3.31 7.25
N ILE A 188 23.79 2.33 6.49
CA ILE A 188 23.34 1.03 7.01
C ILE A 188 24.54 0.09 7.22
N SER A 189 25.53 0.15 6.31
CA SER A 189 26.71 -0.73 6.36
C SER A 189 27.62 -0.45 7.56
N SER A 190 27.75 0.81 7.99
CA SER A 190 28.64 1.19 9.11
C SER A 190 28.04 0.95 10.50
N THR A 191 26.71 0.91 10.62
CA THR A 191 26.02 0.77 11.92
C THR A 191 25.77 -0.70 12.26
N LEU A 192 25.38 -1.53 11.28
CA LEU A 192 25.12 -2.96 11.50
C LEU A 192 26.40 -3.81 11.63
N MET A 193 27.54 -3.36 11.09
CA MET A 193 28.81 -4.08 11.26
C MET A 193 29.56 -3.72 12.54
N LYS A 194 29.23 -2.61 13.23
CA LYS A 194 29.92 -2.20 14.46
C LYS A 194 29.36 -2.79 15.75
N GLU A 195 28.17 -3.38 15.73
CA GLU A 195 27.50 -3.89 16.94
C GLU A 195 27.65 -5.42 17.12
N TYR A 196 28.41 -6.09 16.24
CA TYR A 196 28.73 -7.53 16.33
C TYR A 196 30.24 -7.83 16.38
N ASP A 197 31.08 -6.89 16.81
CA ASP A 197 32.41 -7.23 17.38
C ASP A 197 32.18 -7.80 18.80
N LEU A 198 31.56 -8.98 18.87
CA LEU A 198 31.67 -9.86 20.01
C LEU A 198 32.97 -10.65 19.83
N ASP A 199 33.89 -10.47 20.76
CA ASP A 199 35.17 -11.15 20.92
C ASP A 199 35.15 -12.61 20.42
N LEU A 200 35.68 -12.82 19.22
CA LEU A 200 35.93 -14.13 18.63
C LEU A 200 37.41 -14.24 18.24
N GLU A 201 38.29 -13.73 19.09
CA GLU A 201 39.69 -14.14 19.13
C GLU A 201 39.82 -15.46 19.90
N ASP A 202 39.43 -16.55 19.26
CA ASP A 202 40.03 -17.87 19.47
C ASP A 202 39.37 -18.88 18.51
N LEU A 203 39.99 -19.09 17.34
CA LEU A 203 40.27 -20.42 16.79
C LEU A 203 40.95 -20.27 15.41
N HIS A 204 42.28 -20.28 15.42
CA HIS A 204 43.06 -20.62 14.23
C HIS A 204 42.86 -22.09 13.86
N GLY A 205 42.50 -22.33 12.60
CA GLY A 205 42.43 -23.66 12.02
C GLY A 205 42.08 -23.62 10.54
N ASP A 206 43.11 -23.55 9.70
CA ASP A 206 43.14 -23.85 8.26
C ASP A 206 41.84 -24.34 7.61
N ARG A 207 41.23 -23.48 6.81
CA ARG A 207 40.49 -23.92 5.63
C ARG A 207 40.40 -22.79 4.62
N LEU A 208 41.13 -22.93 3.51
CA LEU A 208 40.82 -22.25 2.26
C LEU A 208 39.40 -22.69 1.84
N GLU A 209 38.40 -22.00 2.36
CA GLU A 209 37.02 -22.17 1.92
C GLU A 209 36.96 -21.72 0.46
N ARG A 210 36.68 -22.69 -0.40
CA ARG A 210 36.23 -22.45 -1.78
C ARG A 210 35.27 -21.28 -1.78
N SER A 211 35.63 -20.21 -2.49
CA SER A 211 34.78 -19.06 -2.78
C SER A 211 33.37 -19.53 -3.09
N LYS A 212 32.49 -19.49 -2.08
CA LYS A 212 31.06 -19.78 -2.25
C LYS A 212 30.57 -18.76 -3.28
N ARG A 213 29.93 -19.25 -4.33
CA ARG A 213 29.15 -18.40 -5.24
C ARG A 213 28.30 -17.49 -4.35
N GLN A 214 28.49 -16.17 -4.48
CA GLN A 214 27.75 -15.18 -3.70
C GLN A 214 26.27 -15.31 -4.06
N SER A 215 25.54 -16.14 -3.33
CA SER A 215 24.09 -16.16 -3.37
C SER A 215 23.62 -14.87 -2.72
N ILE A 216 22.86 -14.06 -3.45
CA ILE A 216 22.21 -12.86 -2.92
C ILE A 216 21.45 -13.26 -1.65
N SER A 217 21.77 -12.62 -0.53
CA SER A 217 21.20 -12.98 0.76
C SER A 217 19.86 -12.27 0.94
N THR A 218 18.81 -13.02 1.30
CA THR A 218 17.47 -12.48 1.57
C THR A 218 17.27 -12.31 3.07
N TYR A 219 16.93 -11.10 3.50
CA TYR A 219 16.67 -10.76 4.90
C TYR A 219 15.21 -10.39 5.09
N TYR A 220 14.63 -10.88 6.18
CA TYR A 220 13.25 -10.62 6.55
C TYR A 220 13.18 -9.66 7.73
N ILE A 221 12.39 -8.61 7.58
CA ILE A 221 12.08 -7.63 8.63
C ILE A 221 10.69 -7.94 9.13
N ASP A 222 10.58 -8.53 10.31
CA ASP A 222 9.31 -8.82 10.95
C ASP A 222 8.79 -7.59 11.69
N VAL A 223 7.56 -7.16 11.35
CA VAL A 223 6.94 -5.95 11.88
C VAL A 223 5.64 -6.29 12.58
N SER A 224 5.41 -5.64 13.72
CA SER A 224 4.14 -5.70 14.46
C SER A 224 3.41 -4.37 14.34
N ALA A 225 2.14 -4.42 13.95
CA ALA A 225 1.29 -3.23 13.86
C ALA A 225 0.48 -3.04 15.15
N PHE A 226 0.38 -1.81 15.64
CA PHE A 226 -0.37 -1.46 16.84
C PHE A 226 -1.49 -0.48 16.50
N VAL A 227 -2.70 -0.76 16.98
CA VAL A 227 -3.92 0.00 16.68
C VAL A 227 -4.46 0.59 17.96
N ASP A 228 -4.40 1.91 18.04
CA ASP A 228 -4.86 2.69 19.18
C ASP A 228 -6.39 2.55 19.41
N PHE A 229 -6.79 2.67 20.67
CA PHE A 229 -8.17 2.63 21.14
C PHE A 229 -9.05 3.68 20.45
N ASN A 230 -8.51 4.87 20.15
CA ASN A 230 -9.28 5.90 19.45
C ASN A 230 -9.76 5.42 18.08
N ARG A 231 -8.95 4.65 17.35
CA ARG A 231 -9.33 4.06 16.06
C ARG A 231 -10.32 2.90 16.22
N TYR A 232 -10.11 2.08 17.23
CA TYR A 232 -11.02 1.00 17.58
C TYR A 232 -12.42 1.51 17.95
N SER A 233 -12.51 2.46 18.88
CA SER A 233 -13.77 2.98 19.43
C SER A 233 -14.66 3.67 18.39
N ILE A 234 -14.06 4.43 17.46
CA ILE A 234 -14.80 5.04 16.34
C ILE A 234 -15.39 3.95 15.44
N SER A 235 -14.61 2.92 15.14
CA SER A 235 -15.00 1.88 14.19
C SER A 235 -16.03 0.91 14.75
N ARG A 236 -15.96 0.62 16.06
CA ARG A 236 -16.93 -0.21 16.78
C ARG A 236 -18.36 0.37 16.74
N ARG A 237 -18.50 1.69 16.58
CA ARG A 237 -19.83 2.32 16.42
C ARG A 237 -20.49 2.02 15.07
N LEU A 238 -19.71 1.58 14.08
CA LEU A 238 -20.15 1.42 12.70
C LEU A 238 -20.23 -0.04 12.26
N LYS A 239 -19.51 -0.94 12.94
CA LYS A 239 -19.34 -2.35 12.52
C LYS A 239 -19.31 -3.27 13.73
N SER A 240 -19.57 -4.56 13.50
CA SER A 240 -19.32 -5.58 14.52
C SER A 240 -17.83 -5.69 14.85
N ASP A 241 -17.50 -6.23 16.02
CA ASP A 241 -16.10 -6.41 16.44
C ASP A 241 -15.33 -7.34 15.47
N GLU A 242 -15.95 -8.43 15.04
CA GLU A 242 -15.38 -9.37 14.05
C GLU A 242 -15.12 -8.67 12.71
N GLU A 243 -16.08 -7.89 12.20
CA GLU A 243 -15.93 -7.14 10.95
C GLU A 243 -14.83 -6.08 11.04
N PHE A 244 -14.71 -5.41 12.20
CA PHE A 244 -13.64 -4.44 12.42
C PHE A 244 -12.27 -5.13 12.43
N LEU A 245 -12.12 -6.20 13.21
CA LEU A 245 -10.87 -6.92 13.33
C LEU A 245 -10.43 -7.53 11.98
N LYS A 246 -11.38 -8.03 11.20
CA LYS A 246 -11.12 -8.49 9.83
C LYS A 246 -10.70 -7.34 8.91
N ALA A 247 -11.40 -6.20 8.98
CA ALA A 247 -11.07 -5.05 8.16
C ALA A 247 -9.69 -4.45 8.50
N ILE A 248 -9.31 -4.40 9.78
CA ILE A 248 -8.01 -3.87 10.20
C ILE A 248 -6.87 -4.81 9.81
N GLN A 249 -7.09 -6.12 9.91
CA GLN A 249 -6.15 -7.14 9.44
C GLN A 249 -5.88 -6.99 7.93
N GLN A 250 -6.95 -6.92 7.11
CA GLN A 250 -6.83 -6.72 5.67
C GLN A 250 -6.20 -5.36 5.31
N TYR A 251 -6.54 -4.31 6.05
CA TYR A 251 -5.96 -2.98 5.87
C TYR A 251 -4.44 -3.01 6.07
N TYR A 252 -3.96 -3.54 7.19
CA TYR A 252 -2.52 -3.60 7.45
C TYR A 252 -1.81 -4.55 6.50
N ALA A 253 -2.42 -5.69 6.14
CA ALA A 253 -1.87 -6.56 5.11
C ALA A 253 -1.61 -5.78 3.80
N PHE A 254 -2.59 -5.02 3.31
CA PHE A 254 -2.42 -4.16 2.13
C PHE A 254 -1.31 -3.12 2.29
N ILE A 255 -1.26 -2.41 3.42
CA ILE A 255 -0.22 -1.41 3.69
C ILE A 255 1.18 -2.05 3.68
N PHE A 256 1.33 -3.20 4.34
CA PHE A 256 2.61 -3.89 4.40
C PHE A 256 3.01 -4.54 3.09
N THR A 257 2.07 -4.86 2.20
CA THR A 257 2.38 -5.20 0.79
C THR A 257 3.05 -4.01 0.09
N GLY A 258 2.53 -2.79 0.29
CA GLY A 258 3.16 -1.58 -0.23
C GLY A 258 4.54 -1.31 0.35
N ILE A 259 4.73 -1.57 1.65
CA ILE A 259 6.05 -1.44 2.28
C ILE A 259 7.02 -2.51 1.73
N ASP A 260 6.61 -3.77 1.63
CA ASP A 260 7.44 -4.84 1.05
C ASP A 260 7.82 -4.54 -0.40
N LEU A 261 6.92 -3.95 -1.19
CA LEU A 261 7.20 -3.48 -2.56
C LEU A 261 8.36 -2.46 -2.58
N ILE A 262 8.29 -1.42 -1.73
CA ILE A 262 9.34 -0.39 -1.65
C ILE A 262 10.70 -1.00 -1.28
N TYR A 263 10.73 -1.93 -0.33
CA TYR A 263 11.97 -2.58 0.09
C TYR A 263 12.52 -3.58 -0.95
N GLN A 264 11.66 -4.20 -1.75
CA GLN A 264 12.08 -5.05 -2.88
C GLN A 264 12.69 -4.23 -4.02
N ASN A 265 12.17 -3.02 -4.26
CA ASN A 265 12.69 -2.10 -5.27
C ASN A 265 13.94 -1.33 -4.80
N PHE A 266 14.43 -1.59 -3.58
CA PHE A 266 15.68 -0.99 -3.10
C PHE A 266 16.89 -1.53 -3.88
N PRO A 267 17.69 -0.66 -4.55
CA PRO A 267 18.81 -1.10 -5.36
C PRO A 267 19.98 -1.54 -4.47
N ALA A 268 20.04 -2.84 -4.15
CA ALA A 268 21.16 -3.45 -3.48
C ALA A 268 21.64 -4.69 -4.26
N GLU A 269 22.91 -4.68 -4.68
CA GLU A 269 23.46 -5.73 -5.55
C GLU A 269 23.56 -7.10 -4.86
N ASN A 270 23.75 -7.12 -3.54
CA ASN A 270 24.06 -8.33 -2.77
C ASN A 270 23.01 -8.68 -1.70
N LEU A 271 21.93 -7.91 -1.63
CA LEU A 271 20.94 -7.98 -0.56
C LEU A 271 19.53 -7.93 -1.14
N ARG A 272 18.64 -8.78 -0.64
CA ARG A 272 17.19 -8.69 -0.87
C ARG A 272 16.49 -8.47 0.46
N LEU A 273 15.78 -7.36 0.60
CA LEU A 273 15.00 -7.06 1.80
C LEU A 273 13.54 -7.45 1.56
N ARG A 274 12.93 -8.09 2.56
CA ARG A 274 11.50 -8.43 2.57
C ARG A 274 10.89 -8.01 3.90
N VAL A 275 9.73 -7.36 3.87
CA VAL A 275 9.03 -6.90 5.06
C VAL A 275 7.81 -7.77 5.30
N ARG A 276 7.71 -8.35 6.51
CA ARG A 276 6.61 -9.23 6.89
C ARG A 276 5.82 -8.65 8.04
N LEU A 277 4.51 -8.54 7.89
CA LEU A 277 3.62 -8.22 9.00
C LEU A 277 3.38 -9.47 9.86
N SER A 278 4.03 -9.54 11.02
CA SER A 278 3.98 -10.72 11.90
C SER A 278 2.69 -10.81 12.71
N LYS A 279 2.14 -9.68 13.15
CA LYS A 279 0.92 -9.59 13.96
C LYS A 279 0.33 -8.18 13.98
N VAL A 280 -0.96 -8.09 14.25
CA VAL A 280 -1.66 -6.84 14.56
C VAL A 280 -2.14 -6.87 16.01
N VAL A 281 -1.91 -5.79 16.75
CA VAL A 281 -2.32 -5.65 18.15
C VAL A 281 -3.29 -4.49 18.26
N VAL A 282 -4.48 -4.72 18.82
CA VAL A 282 -5.56 -3.74 18.93
C VAL A 282 -5.85 -3.45 20.39
N PHE A 283 -5.77 -2.19 20.79
CA PHE A 283 -6.12 -1.76 22.15
C PHE A 283 -7.63 -1.53 22.27
N LYS A 284 -8.31 -2.35 23.06
CA LYS A 284 -9.72 -2.26 23.43
C LYS A 284 -9.80 -1.69 24.85
N VAL A 285 -10.39 -0.52 25.08
CA VAL A 285 -10.72 -0.11 26.45
C VAL A 285 -12.08 -0.71 26.79
N VAL A 286 -12.13 -1.49 27.87
CA VAL A 286 -13.36 -2.01 28.45
C VAL A 286 -13.60 -1.22 29.72
N THR A 287 -14.58 -0.31 29.68
CA THR A 287 -15.10 0.37 30.88
C THR A 287 -16.14 -0.48 31.57
#